data_AF-A0A067D951-F1
#
_entry.id   AF-A0A067D951-F1
#
_cell.length_a   1.000
_cell.length_b   1.000
_cell.length_c   1.000
_cell.angle_alpha   90.00
_cell.angle_beta   90.00
_cell.angle_gamma   90.00
#
_symmetry.space_group_name_H-M   'P 1'
#
loop_
_entity.id
_entity.type
_entity.pdbx_description
1 polymer ?
#
loop_
_entity_poly.entity_id
_entity_poly.type
_entity_poly.pdbx_seq_one_letter_code
_entity_poly.pdbx_strand_id
1 'polypeptide(L)'
;MVNRVVRLVERFIALLPLQQMKSLVIQASRIKRCGFGNFFVAVLPRLSALEHFDLKDLCVCGTPAIQPTTALESTFRTLKFDQVDLSEACLDALVRWATSSKRLELVKFRSCALLGTNINCAGTTLQRCANTGACCVSFLICTSAGYCARPTRPEGFVLNLTGTRLRLPSVQALL
;
A
#
# COMPACT_ATOMS: atom_id res chain seq x y z
N MET A 1 -25.50 6.16 -7.96
CA MET A 1 -24.72 5.60 -9.09
C MET A 1 -23.39 4.98 -8.66
N VAL A 2 -22.57 5.67 -7.85
CA VAL A 2 -21.23 5.23 -7.41
C VAL A 2 -21.19 3.85 -6.69
N ASN A 3 -22.17 3.54 -5.82
CA ASN A 3 -22.23 2.24 -5.14
C ASN A 3 -22.46 1.04 -6.07
N ARG A 4 -23.02 1.25 -7.28
CA ARG A 4 -23.17 0.17 -8.27
C ARG A 4 -21.83 -0.15 -8.94
N VAL A 5 -21.00 0.86 -9.21
CA VAL A 5 -19.69 0.67 -9.83
C VAL A 5 -18.73 -0.04 -8.88
N VAL A 6 -18.68 0.38 -7.61
CA VAL A 6 -17.87 -0.30 -6.58
C VAL A 6 -18.27 -1.77 -6.45
N ARG A 7 -19.57 -2.06 -6.30
CA ARG A 7 -20.09 -3.44 -6.25
C ARG A 7 -19.82 -4.24 -7.52
N LEU A 8 -19.77 -3.59 -8.68
CA LEU A 8 -19.39 -4.24 -9.93
C LEU A 8 -17.93 -4.68 -9.87
N VAL A 9 -17.03 -3.76 -9.49
CA VAL A 9 -15.59 -4.05 -9.38
C VAL A 9 -15.33 -5.15 -8.34
N GLU A 10 -16.01 -5.12 -7.20
CA GLU A 10 -15.94 -6.17 -6.17
C GLU A 10 -16.35 -7.54 -6.75
N ARG A 11 -17.46 -7.60 -7.49
CA ARG A 11 -17.94 -8.83 -8.14
C ARG A 11 -16.98 -9.30 -9.23
N PHE A 12 -16.43 -8.39 -10.03
CA PHE A 12 -15.45 -8.72 -11.06
C PHE A 12 -14.17 -9.30 -10.45
N ILE A 13 -13.63 -8.68 -9.39
CA ILE A 13 -12.44 -9.19 -8.69
C ILE A 13 -12.73 -10.56 -8.08
N ALA A 14 -13.92 -10.79 -7.52
CA ALA A 14 -14.30 -12.09 -6.97
C ALA A 14 -14.31 -13.23 -8.03
N LEU A 15 -14.52 -12.89 -9.31
CA LEU A 15 -14.55 -13.80 -10.46
C LEU A 15 -13.17 -14.02 -11.10
N LEU A 16 -12.16 -13.22 -10.76
CA LEU A 16 -10.81 -13.39 -11.29
C LEU A 16 -10.17 -14.66 -10.69
N PRO A 17 -9.22 -15.30 -11.42
CA PRO A 17 -8.44 -16.43 -10.90
C PRO A 17 -7.37 -15.93 -9.90
N LEU A 18 -7.82 -15.38 -8.78
CA LEU A 18 -7.00 -14.67 -7.78
C LEU A 18 -5.83 -15.50 -7.24
N GLN A 19 -6.01 -16.82 -7.13
CA GLN A 19 -5.00 -17.72 -6.57
C GLN A 19 -3.81 -18.00 -7.51
N GLN A 20 -3.93 -17.70 -8.80
CA GLN A 20 -2.84 -17.90 -9.78
C GLN A 20 -2.29 -16.57 -10.31
N MET A 21 -2.93 -15.47 -9.94
CA MET A 21 -2.65 -14.17 -10.51
C MET A 21 -1.39 -13.58 -9.89
N LYS A 22 -0.38 -13.32 -10.72
CA LYS A 22 0.90 -12.75 -10.29
C LYS A 22 0.93 -11.24 -10.25
N SER A 23 0.09 -10.57 -11.05
CA SER A 23 0.06 -9.11 -11.15
C SER A 23 -1.36 -8.60 -11.13
N LEU A 24 -1.63 -7.60 -10.29
CA LEU A 24 -2.90 -6.92 -10.17
C LEU A 24 -2.67 -5.42 -10.20
N VAL A 25 -3.23 -4.76 -11.21
CA VAL A 25 -3.28 -3.30 -11.30
C VAL A 25 -4.74 -2.89 -11.21
N ILE A 26 -5.06 -2.05 -10.24
CA ILE A 26 -6.40 -1.46 -10.12
C ILE A 26 -6.24 0.04 -10.23
N GLN A 27 -6.77 0.57 -11.33
CA GLN A 27 -6.83 2.01 -11.57
C GLN A 27 -8.30 2.40 -11.71
N ALA A 28 -8.70 3.45 -11.00
CA ALA A 28 -10.02 4.02 -11.19
C ALA A 28 -9.96 5.53 -11.29
N SER A 29 -10.37 6.08 -12.41
CA SER A 29 -10.55 7.52 -12.52
C SER A 29 -11.75 7.95 -11.66
N ARG A 30 -11.50 8.68 -10.55
CA ARG A 30 -12.49 9.47 -9.79
C ARG A 30 -13.36 8.75 -8.75
N ILE A 31 -12.95 7.62 -8.19
CA ILE A 31 -13.70 7.00 -7.06
C ILE A 31 -13.28 7.67 -5.74
N LYS A 32 -13.90 8.81 -5.41
CA LYS A 32 -13.68 9.56 -4.16
C LYS A 32 -14.41 9.00 -2.93
N ARG A 33 -15.05 7.83 -3.02
CA ARG A 33 -15.84 7.28 -1.91
C ARG A 33 -15.21 6.04 -1.30
N CYS A 34 -15.04 6.10 0.02
CA CYS A 34 -14.57 5.06 0.93
C CYS A 34 -15.46 3.81 0.84
N GLY A 35 -14.86 2.63 0.78
CA GLY A 35 -15.56 1.34 0.73
C GLY A 35 -14.74 0.22 0.11
N PHE A 36 -13.79 0.56 -0.76
CA PHE A 36 -12.92 -0.44 -1.39
C PHE A 36 -12.00 -1.15 -0.38
N GLY A 37 -11.67 -0.50 0.75
CA GLY A 37 -10.79 -1.05 1.78
C GLY A 37 -11.28 -2.36 2.38
N ASN A 38 -12.58 -2.45 2.71
CA ASN A 38 -13.14 -3.64 3.37
C ASN A 38 -13.12 -4.86 2.44
N PHE A 39 -13.53 -4.65 1.18
CA PHE A 39 -13.47 -5.71 0.17
C PHE A 39 -12.03 -6.13 -0.09
N PHE A 40 -11.13 -5.16 -0.24
CA PHE A 40 -9.75 -5.43 -0.57
C PHE A 40 -9.05 -6.26 0.51
N VAL A 41 -9.21 -5.87 1.79
CA VAL A 41 -8.69 -6.63 2.93
C VAL A 41 -9.25 -8.05 2.98
N ALA A 42 -10.54 -8.22 2.66
CA ALA A 42 -11.19 -9.54 2.66
C ALA A 42 -10.68 -10.48 1.55
N VAL A 43 -10.19 -9.95 0.42
CA VAL A 43 -9.68 -10.78 -0.68
C VAL A 43 -8.18 -11.04 -0.61
N LEU A 44 -7.42 -10.37 0.27
CA LEU A 44 -5.97 -10.57 0.40
C LEU A 44 -5.55 -12.03 0.57
N PRO A 45 -6.21 -12.85 1.42
CA PRO A 45 -5.82 -14.26 1.58
C PRO A 45 -5.95 -15.08 0.29
N ARG A 46 -6.80 -14.65 -0.64
CA ARG A 46 -7.02 -15.32 -1.93
C ARG A 46 -6.01 -14.92 -3.00
N LEU A 47 -5.21 -13.88 -2.72
CA LEU A 47 -4.16 -13.34 -3.59
C LEU A 47 -2.78 -13.95 -3.23
N SER A 48 -2.74 -15.23 -2.88
CA SER A 48 -1.55 -15.89 -2.34
C SER A 48 -0.41 -16.06 -3.34
N ALA A 49 -0.68 -15.99 -4.65
CA ALA A 49 0.33 -16.02 -5.71
C ALA A 49 0.68 -14.62 -6.25
N LEU A 50 0.13 -13.56 -5.66
CA LEU A 50 0.32 -12.20 -6.15
C LEU A 50 1.75 -11.73 -5.84
N GLU A 51 2.50 -11.39 -6.89
CA GLU A 51 3.87 -10.89 -6.81
C GLU A 51 3.90 -9.36 -6.98
N HIS A 52 3.00 -8.81 -7.79
CA HIS A 52 2.94 -7.40 -8.13
C HIS A 52 1.56 -6.80 -7.86
N PHE A 53 1.52 -5.75 -7.05
CA PHE A 53 0.29 -5.04 -6.75
C PHE A 53 0.45 -3.53 -6.91
N ASP A 54 -0.45 -2.93 -7.69
CA ASP A 54 -0.43 -1.51 -8.05
C ASP A 54 -1.84 -0.92 -7.96
N LEU A 55 -2.02 0.09 -7.10
CA LEU A 55 -3.26 0.84 -6.98
C LEU A 55 -3.06 2.28 -7.44
N LYS A 56 -3.99 2.77 -8.25
CA LYS A 56 -3.93 4.13 -8.81
C LYS A 56 -5.25 4.87 -8.71
N ASP A 57 -5.19 6.13 -8.28
CA ASP A 57 -6.32 7.06 -8.28
C ASP A 57 -7.52 6.59 -7.43
N LEU A 58 -7.27 5.91 -6.31
CA LEU A 58 -8.27 5.20 -5.52
C LEU A 58 -8.41 5.71 -4.07
N CYS A 59 -9.62 5.59 -3.52
CA CYS A 59 -9.87 5.77 -2.09
C CYS A 59 -10.07 4.42 -1.40
N VAL A 60 -9.05 3.98 -0.68
CA VAL A 60 -9.00 2.73 0.09
C VAL A 60 -9.11 3.07 1.58
N CYS A 61 -10.32 3.47 1.96
CA CYS A 61 -10.69 3.77 3.33
C CYS A 61 -11.76 2.77 3.79
N GLY A 62 -11.59 2.24 4.98
CA GLY A 62 -12.47 1.24 5.59
C GLY A 62 -12.11 1.06 7.06
N THR A 63 -13.05 0.48 7.82
CA THR A 63 -12.78 -0.01 9.16
C THR A 63 -11.85 -1.24 9.07
N PRO A 64 -11.01 -1.50 10.07
CA PRO A 64 -10.21 -2.72 10.11
C PRO A 64 -11.17 -3.92 10.20
N ALA A 65 -11.63 -4.41 9.05
CA ALA A 65 -12.26 -5.71 8.97
C ALA A 65 -11.15 -6.72 9.23
N ILE A 66 -11.04 -7.08 10.51
CA ILE A 66 -10.51 -8.31 11.10
C ILE A 66 -9.47 -9.01 10.22
N GLN A 67 -8.23 -8.96 10.72
CA GLN A 67 -7.09 -9.79 10.34
C GLN A 67 -7.52 -11.09 9.65
N PRO A 68 -6.86 -11.51 8.56
CA PRO A 68 -6.74 -12.93 8.32
C PRO A 68 -6.00 -13.50 9.54
N THR A 69 -6.73 -14.17 10.43
CA THR A 69 -6.21 -14.90 11.60
C THR A 69 -5.22 -16.01 11.20
N THR A 70 -5.08 -16.26 9.90
CA THR A 70 -4.13 -17.15 9.24
C THR A 70 -3.60 -16.46 7.98
N ALA A 71 -2.74 -15.46 8.13
CA ALA A 71 -2.08 -14.88 6.96
C ALA A 71 -1.18 -15.95 6.31
N LEU A 72 -1.62 -16.49 5.16
CA LEU A 72 -0.70 -17.14 4.23
C LEU A 72 0.44 -16.15 3.96
N GLU A 73 1.70 -16.62 4.06
CA GLU A 73 2.87 -15.83 3.65
C GLU A 73 2.60 -15.26 2.25
N SER A 74 2.63 -13.94 2.09
CA SER A 74 2.41 -13.34 0.78
C SER A 74 3.61 -13.59 -0.13
N THR A 75 3.39 -13.62 -1.44
CA THR A 75 4.46 -13.76 -2.44
C THR A 75 4.91 -12.43 -3.01
N PHE A 76 4.58 -11.32 -2.35
CA PHE A 76 4.82 -10.00 -2.92
C PHE A 76 6.29 -9.70 -3.15
N ARG A 77 6.56 -9.22 -4.36
CA ARG A 77 7.81 -8.56 -4.75
C ARG A 77 7.64 -7.06 -4.81
N THR A 78 6.51 -6.58 -5.32
CA THR A 78 6.31 -5.15 -5.53
C THR A 78 4.94 -4.66 -5.05
N LEU A 79 4.96 -3.61 -4.26
CA LEU A 79 3.77 -2.89 -3.77
C LEU A 79 3.84 -1.43 -4.23
N LYS A 80 2.82 -0.97 -4.95
CA LYS A 80 2.75 0.41 -5.49
C LYS A 80 1.40 1.06 -5.19
N PHE A 81 1.45 2.28 -4.70
CA PHE A 81 0.31 3.16 -4.54
C PHE A 81 0.63 4.49 -5.20
N ASP A 82 -0.17 4.91 -6.17
CA ASP A 82 -0.05 6.22 -6.83
C ASP A 82 -1.38 6.96 -6.70
N GLN A 83 -1.39 8.11 -6.04
CA GLN A 83 -2.62 8.88 -5.82
C GLN A 83 -3.71 8.03 -5.14
N VAL A 84 -3.32 7.37 -4.04
CA VAL A 84 -4.23 6.54 -3.25
C VAL A 84 -4.47 7.18 -1.89
N ASP A 85 -5.74 7.42 -1.56
CA ASP A 85 -6.19 7.78 -0.22
C ASP A 85 -6.32 6.53 0.63
N LEU A 86 -5.56 6.47 1.72
CA LEU A 86 -5.55 5.35 2.67
C LEU A 86 -5.99 5.85 4.05
N SER A 87 -6.77 5.04 4.76
CA SER A 87 -6.84 5.16 6.23
C SER A 87 -5.60 4.50 6.86
N GLU A 88 -5.23 4.91 8.07
CA GLU A 88 -4.12 4.30 8.82
C GLU A 88 -4.30 2.79 8.99
N ALA A 89 -5.53 2.35 9.27
CA ALA A 89 -5.86 0.94 9.42
C ALA A 89 -5.65 0.15 8.11
N CYS A 90 -6.05 0.70 6.97
CA CYS A 90 -5.85 0.06 5.66
C CYS A 90 -4.36 0.01 5.30
N LEU A 91 -3.62 1.11 5.52
CA LEU A 91 -2.18 1.14 5.33
C LEU A 91 -1.47 0.07 6.20
N ASP A 92 -1.79 0.02 7.49
CA ASP A 92 -1.20 -0.93 8.43
C ASP A 92 -1.45 -2.39 7.99
N ALA A 93 -2.69 -2.72 7.61
CA ALA A 93 -3.04 -4.06 7.13
C ALA A 93 -2.28 -4.44 5.85
N LEU A 94 -2.23 -3.54 4.87
CA LEU A 94 -1.55 -3.75 3.59
C LEU A 94 -0.05 -3.92 3.75
N VAL A 95 0.57 -3.03 4.54
CA VAL A 95 1.99 -3.09 4.82
C VAL A 95 2.31 -4.37 5.57
N ARG A 96 1.56 -4.73 6.62
CA ARG A 96 1.77 -6.01 7.34
C ARG A 96 1.73 -7.21 6.41
N TRP A 97 0.69 -7.29 5.57
CA TRP A 97 0.56 -8.39 4.64
C TRP A 97 1.68 -8.42 3.60
N ALA A 98 2.12 -7.26 3.09
CA ALA A 98 3.24 -7.22 2.17
C ALA A 98 4.57 -7.58 2.81
N THR A 99 4.80 -7.12 4.03
CA THR A 99 5.97 -7.48 4.83
C THR A 99 5.95 -8.93 5.31
N SER A 100 4.83 -9.65 5.19
CA SER A 100 4.87 -11.10 5.39
C SER A 100 5.64 -11.84 4.28
N SER A 101 5.93 -11.19 3.15
CA SER A 101 6.73 -11.78 2.09
C SER A 101 8.23 -11.63 2.33
N LYS A 102 8.96 -12.75 2.25
CA LYS A 102 10.42 -12.77 2.22
C LYS A 102 11.01 -12.35 0.88
N ARG A 103 10.16 -12.11 -0.13
CA ARG A 103 10.54 -11.75 -1.50
C ARG A 103 10.25 -10.29 -1.83
N LEU A 104 9.86 -9.49 -0.84
CA LEU A 104 9.52 -8.10 -1.06
C LEU A 104 10.77 -7.34 -1.52
N GLU A 105 10.70 -6.74 -2.71
CA GLU A 105 11.81 -6.02 -3.34
C GLU A 105 11.54 -4.51 -3.36
N LEU A 106 10.30 -4.12 -3.68
CA LEU A 106 9.95 -2.72 -3.92
C LEU A 106 8.65 -2.34 -3.21
N VAL A 107 8.69 -1.25 -2.45
CA VAL A 107 7.51 -0.59 -1.90
C VAL A 107 7.53 0.87 -2.31
N LYS A 108 6.50 1.33 -3.02
CA LYS A 108 6.43 2.69 -3.55
C LYS A 108 5.09 3.34 -3.22
N PHE A 109 5.16 4.49 -2.60
CA PHE A 109 4.05 5.40 -2.38
C PHE A 109 4.30 6.68 -3.18
N ARG A 110 3.30 7.11 -3.93
CA ARG A 110 3.34 8.37 -4.67
C ARG A 110 2.05 9.13 -4.41
N SER A 111 2.17 10.40 -4.05
CA SER A 111 1.00 11.28 -3.82
C SER A 111 -0.01 10.69 -2.83
N CYS A 112 0.49 10.02 -1.79
CA CYS A 112 -0.31 9.48 -0.68
C CYS A 112 -0.29 10.46 0.49
N ALA A 113 -1.35 11.27 0.63
CA ALA A 113 -1.41 12.35 1.61
C ALA A 113 -1.19 11.88 3.06
N LEU A 114 -1.73 10.71 3.43
CA LEU A 114 -1.58 10.13 4.78
C LEU A 114 -0.11 10.09 5.25
N LEU A 115 0.79 9.69 4.35
CA LEU A 115 2.21 9.53 4.67
C LEU A 115 2.95 10.88 4.75
N GLY A 116 2.39 11.93 4.15
CA GLY A 116 2.88 13.30 4.27
C GLY A 116 2.34 14.04 5.49
N THR A 117 1.12 13.71 5.93
CA THR A 117 0.49 14.32 7.12
C THR A 117 0.86 13.60 8.41
N ASN A 118 1.16 12.30 8.38
CA ASN A 118 1.43 11.49 9.56
C ASN A 118 2.82 10.83 9.47
N ILE A 119 3.81 11.51 10.06
CA ILE A 119 5.21 11.07 10.06
C ILE A 119 5.39 9.73 10.80
N ASN A 120 4.59 9.46 11.82
CA ASN A 120 4.64 8.19 12.56
C ASN A 120 4.19 7.02 11.69
N CYS A 121 3.16 7.21 10.84
CA CYS A 121 2.75 6.21 9.87
C CYS A 121 3.83 5.96 8.82
N ALA A 122 4.48 7.02 8.32
CA ALA A 122 5.58 6.89 7.37
C ALA A 122 6.78 6.15 7.98
N GLY A 123 7.20 6.53 9.19
CA GLY A 123 8.29 5.89 9.92
C GLY A 123 8.01 4.41 10.22
N THR A 124 6.81 4.09 10.70
CA THR A 124 6.40 2.70 10.96
C THR A 124 6.38 1.86 9.69
N THR A 125 5.88 2.42 8.59
CA THR A 125 5.86 1.76 7.28
C THR A 125 7.28 1.46 6.81
N LEU A 126 8.15 2.47 6.88
CA LEU A 126 9.56 2.34 6.51
C LEU A 126 10.27 1.27 7.34
N GLN A 127 10.12 1.32 8.67
CA GLN A 127 10.75 0.37 9.59
C GLN A 127 10.33 -1.07 9.30
N ARG A 128 9.04 -1.31 9.05
CA ARG A 128 8.57 -2.66 8.71
C ARG A 128 9.15 -3.14 7.39
N CYS A 129 9.10 -2.33 6.33
CA CYS A 129 9.68 -2.70 5.04
C CYS A 129 11.18 -3.01 5.16
N ALA A 130 11.93 -2.20 5.91
CA ALA A 130 13.35 -2.42 6.14
C ALA A 130 13.62 -3.73 6.90
N ASN A 131 12.86 -4.01 7.97
CA ASN A 131 12.99 -5.25 8.74
C ASN A 131 12.73 -6.52 7.92
N THR A 132 11.98 -6.40 6.82
CA THR A 132 11.64 -7.53 5.95
C THR A 132 12.62 -7.75 4.81
N GLY A 133 13.63 -6.89 4.70
CA GLY A 133 14.64 -6.97 3.65
C GLY A 133 14.19 -6.37 2.31
N ALA A 134 13.16 -5.51 2.31
CA ALA A 134 12.76 -4.80 1.10
C ALA A 134 13.95 -4.03 0.52
N CYS A 135 14.22 -4.21 -0.77
CA CYS A 135 15.38 -3.61 -1.43
C CYS A 135 15.21 -2.11 -1.67
N CYS A 136 13.99 -1.65 -1.90
CA CYS A 136 13.72 -0.24 -2.20
C CYS A 136 12.39 0.19 -1.59
N VAL A 137 12.42 1.28 -0.83
CA VAL A 137 11.23 1.94 -0.29
C VAL A 137 11.23 3.40 -0.74
N SER A 138 10.14 3.85 -1.37
CA SER A 138 10.07 5.19 -1.95
C SER A 138 8.77 5.89 -1.55
N PHE A 139 8.90 7.14 -1.13
CA PHE A 139 7.78 8.05 -0.86
C PHE A 139 7.98 9.30 -1.72
N LEU A 140 7.14 9.46 -2.73
CA LEU A 140 7.25 10.56 -3.70
C LEU A 140 6.05 11.48 -3.57
N ILE A 141 6.27 12.76 -3.32
CA ILE A 141 5.19 13.76 -3.34
C ILE A 141 4.10 13.41 -2.30
N CYS A 142 4.48 12.77 -1.19
CA CYS A 142 3.60 12.53 -0.06
C CYS A 142 3.67 13.76 0.84
N THR A 143 2.93 14.82 0.52
CA THR A 143 2.90 16.07 1.29
C THR A 143 1.55 16.25 1.97
N SER A 144 1.50 17.10 3.00
CA SER A 144 0.29 17.40 3.75
C SER A 144 -0.76 18.17 2.97
N ALA A 145 -0.35 18.83 1.88
CA ALA A 145 -1.26 19.43 0.94
C ALA A 145 -1.87 18.31 0.08
N GLY A 146 -3.08 17.88 0.44
CA GLY A 146 -3.87 16.93 -0.37
C GLY A 146 -3.98 17.37 -1.84
N TYR A 147 -4.52 16.48 -2.69
CA TYR A 147 -4.65 16.50 -4.17
C TYR A 147 -4.78 17.84 -4.94
N CYS A 148 -5.00 18.98 -4.28
CA CYS A 148 -5.17 20.30 -4.87
C CYS A 148 -3.89 21.15 -4.93
N ALA A 149 -2.78 20.81 -4.26
CA ALA A 149 -1.54 21.57 -4.42
C ALA A 149 -0.63 20.90 -5.47
N ARG A 150 -0.47 21.55 -6.64
CA ARG A 150 0.63 21.22 -7.55
C ARG A 150 1.94 21.49 -6.81
N PRO A 151 2.78 20.47 -6.56
CA PRO A 151 4.10 20.70 -6.00
C PRO A 151 4.92 21.47 -7.05
N THR A 152 5.45 22.62 -6.68
CA THR A 152 6.37 23.40 -7.54
C THR A 152 7.76 22.74 -7.63
N ARG A 153 8.04 21.72 -6.80
CA ARG A 153 9.15 20.76 -6.93
C ARG A 153 8.72 19.39 -6.38
N PRO A 154 9.09 18.26 -7.00
CA PRO A 154 8.84 16.94 -6.42
C PRO A 154 9.77 16.71 -5.23
N GLU A 155 9.30 17.05 -4.04
CA GLU A 155 9.92 16.58 -2.80
C GLU A 155 9.51 15.13 -2.58
N GLY A 156 10.50 14.26 -2.53
CA GLY A 156 10.32 12.82 -2.35
C GLY A 156 11.63 12.21 -1.92
N PHE A 157 11.56 11.16 -1.13
CA PHE A 157 12.73 10.42 -0.70
C PHE A 157 12.63 8.98 -1.19
N VAL A 158 13.77 8.47 -1.66
CA VAL A 158 13.95 7.09 -2.07
C VAL A 158 15.01 6.50 -1.16
N LEU A 159 14.62 5.52 -0.36
CA LEU A 159 15.56 4.74 0.43
C LEU A 159 15.89 3.46 -0.33
N ASN A 160 17.10 3.39 -0.86
CA ASN A 160 17.64 2.16 -1.40
C ASN A 160 18.33 1.38 -0.27
N LEU A 161 17.85 0.16 -0.03
CA LEU A 161 18.27 -0.75 1.04
C LEU A 161 19.12 -1.92 0.50
N THR A 162 19.40 -1.95 -0.81
CA THR A 162 20.27 -2.99 -1.40
C THR A 162 21.67 -2.91 -0.80
N GLY A 163 22.10 -3.97 -0.11
CA GLY A 163 23.43 -4.07 0.49
C GLY A 163 23.58 -3.45 1.88
N THR A 164 22.52 -2.85 2.43
CA THR A 164 22.58 -2.16 3.73
C THR A 164 22.03 -3.05 4.84
N ARG A 165 22.89 -3.60 5.72
CA ARG A 165 22.46 -4.17 7.00
C ARG A 165 22.09 -3.04 7.96
N LEU A 166 20.89 -2.49 7.82
CA LEU A 166 20.38 -1.49 8.75
C LEU A 166 20.03 -2.16 10.08
N ARG A 167 20.98 -2.15 11.03
CA ARG A 167 20.64 -2.22 12.45
C ARG A 167 20.10 -0.84 12.82
N LEU A 168 18.79 -0.72 13.04
CA LEU A 168 18.17 0.55 13.43
C LEU A 168 17.81 0.56 14.92
N PRO A 169 18.72 1.00 15.80
CA PRO A 169 18.34 1.66 17.05
C PRO A 169 18.01 3.15 16.85
N SER A 170 18.29 3.73 15.68
CA SER A 170 18.52 5.18 15.53
C SER A 170 17.62 5.91 14.52
N VAL A 171 16.36 5.49 14.32
CA VAL A 171 15.35 6.30 13.59
C VAL A 171 14.88 7.51 14.42
N GLN A 172 15.34 7.66 15.68
CA GLN A 172 15.07 8.84 16.51
C GLN A 172 15.68 10.15 16.00
N ALA A 173 16.59 10.13 15.01
CA ALA A 173 17.22 11.35 14.48
C ALA A 173 16.53 11.94 13.24
N LEU A 174 15.44 11.30 12.75
CA LEU A 174 14.61 11.80 11.64
C LEU A 174 13.18 12.16 12.10
N LEU A 175 12.97 12.29 13.41
CA LEU A 175 11.77 12.87 14.04
C LEU A 175 12.03 14.33 14.40
#